data_AF-A0A1V5P2D4-F1
#
_entry.id   AF-A0A1V5P2D4-F1
#
_cell.length_a   1.000
_cell.length_b   1.000
_cell.length_c   1.000
_cell.angle_alpha   90.00
_cell.angle_beta   90.00
_cell.angle_gamma   90.00
#
_symmetry.space_group_name_H-M   'P 1'
#
loop_
_entity.id
_entity.type
_entity.pdbx_description
1 polymer ?
#
loop_
_entity_poly.entity_id
_entity_poly.type
_entity_poly.pdbx_seq_one_letter_code
_entity_poly.pdbx_strand_id
1 'polypeptide(L)'
;MEKPKTHFSDLIGNAVDYIETRIQIAKLDAADAGASAASSIFTWIILIIIGAIMLLFFSIGAALGIGYLFENTALGFVITGAVYLIIIVMLYNYRKDWLRKPIGNKIIESIYDND
;
A
#
# COMPACT_ATOMS: atom_id res chain seq x y z
N MET A 1 -31.66 55.71 11.60
CA MET A 1 -30.31 55.89 11.02
C MET A 1 -29.97 54.63 10.24
N GLU A 2 -30.30 54.64 8.95
CA GLU A 2 -30.10 53.51 8.05
C GLU A 2 -28.64 53.56 7.56
N LYS A 3 -27.87 52.51 7.85
CA LYS A 3 -26.43 52.45 7.58
C LYS A 3 -26.20 51.94 6.15
N PRO A 4 -25.61 52.73 5.23
CA PRO A 4 -25.22 52.24 3.92
C PRO A 4 -23.91 51.43 4.06
N LYS A 5 -24.01 50.16 4.48
CA LYS A 5 -22.89 49.20 4.58
C LYS A 5 -23.30 47.78 4.16
N THR A 6 -24.23 47.66 3.22
CA THR A 6 -24.92 46.41 2.93
C THR A 6 -24.27 45.57 1.83
N HIS A 7 -23.47 46.11 0.91
CA HIS A 7 -22.91 45.29 -0.17
C HIS A 7 -21.52 44.68 0.13
N PHE A 8 -20.61 45.44 0.73
CA PHE A 8 -19.23 44.97 0.95
C PHE A 8 -19.11 43.99 2.13
N SER A 9 -19.91 44.20 3.18
CA SER A 9 -19.98 43.28 4.33
C SER A 9 -20.57 41.93 3.96
N ASP A 10 -21.59 41.90 3.09
CA ASP A 10 -22.22 40.66 2.65
C ASP A 10 -21.27 39.84 1.74
N LEU A 11 -20.48 40.51 0.90
CA LEU A 11 -19.45 39.85 0.08
C LEU A 11 -18.33 39.25 0.93
N ILE A 12 -17.90 39.96 1.99
CA ILE A 12 -16.92 39.45 2.95
C ILE A 12 -17.51 38.27 3.73
N GLY A 13 -18.75 38.36 4.19
CA GLY A 13 -19.44 37.26 4.88
C GLY A 13 -19.53 36.00 4.02
N ASN A 14 -19.99 36.12 2.79
CA ASN A 14 -20.08 35.00 1.85
C ASN A 14 -18.70 34.39 1.52
N ALA A 15 -17.65 35.22 1.41
CA ALA A 15 -16.29 34.73 1.19
C ALA A 15 -15.73 33.96 2.40
N VAL A 16 -16.05 34.41 3.61
CA VAL A 16 -15.69 33.72 4.85
C VAL A 16 -16.42 32.38 4.95
N ASP A 17 -17.73 32.36 4.72
CA ASP A 17 -18.55 31.14 4.71
C ASP A 17 -18.04 30.12 3.68
N TYR A 18 -17.59 30.61 2.52
CA TYR A 18 -17.02 29.78 1.47
C TYR A 18 -15.68 29.15 1.87
N ILE A 19 -14.79 29.92 2.51
CA ILE A 19 -13.52 29.41 3.04
C ILE A 19 -13.79 28.38 4.14
N GLU A 20 -14.73 28.65 5.03
CA GLU A 20 -15.12 27.72 6.09
C GLU A 20 -15.67 26.41 5.52
N THR A 21 -16.54 26.50 4.50
CA THR A 21 -17.06 25.33 3.78
C THR A 21 -15.93 24.53 3.12
N ARG A 22 -14.96 25.18 2.48
CA ARG A 22 -13.80 24.49 1.87
C ARG A 22 -12.93 23.79 2.91
N ILE A 23 -12.75 24.38 4.09
CA ILE A 23 -12.01 23.76 5.20
C ILE A 23 -12.78 22.53 5.71
N GLN A 24 -14.10 22.60 5.81
CA GLN A 24 -14.93 21.45 6.21
C GLN A 24 -14.82 20.30 5.20
N ILE A 25 -14.89 20.60 3.90
CA ILE A 25 -14.70 19.60 2.83
C ILE A 25 -13.31 18.99 2.91
N ALA A 26 -12.25 19.79 3.03
CA ALA A 26 -10.89 19.27 3.15
C ALA A 26 -10.70 18.35 4.38
N LYS A 27 -11.37 18.66 5.49
CA LYS A 27 -11.35 17.81 6.69
C LYS A 27 -12.09 16.49 6.46
N LEU A 28 -13.21 16.50 5.74
CA LEU A 28 -13.95 15.31 5.35
C LEU A 28 -13.14 14.44 4.38
N ASP A 29 -12.57 15.03 3.34
CA ASP A 29 -11.73 14.32 2.36
C ASP A 29 -10.50 13.69 3.01
N ALA A 30 -9.85 14.41 3.94
CA ALA A 30 -8.71 13.86 4.69
C ALA A 30 -9.13 12.67 5.57
N ALA A 31 -10.31 12.74 6.20
CA ALA A 31 -10.84 11.64 7.00
C ALA A 31 -11.20 10.42 6.12
N ASP A 32 -11.84 10.65 4.98
CA ASP A 32 -12.25 9.59 4.04
C ASP A 32 -11.04 8.93 3.37
N ALA A 33 -10.04 9.71 2.94
CA ALA A 33 -8.77 9.19 2.43
C ALA A 33 -8.03 8.37 3.49
N GLY A 34 -8.00 8.84 4.74
CA GLY A 34 -7.41 8.12 5.87
C GLY A 34 -8.14 6.79 6.16
N ALA A 35 -9.47 6.82 6.17
CA ALA A 35 -10.30 5.62 6.36
C ALA A 35 -10.10 4.60 5.23
N SER A 36 -10.08 5.06 3.98
CA SER A 36 -9.86 4.23 2.79
C SER A 36 -8.47 3.61 2.77
N ALA A 37 -7.43 4.39 3.13
CA ALA A 37 -6.07 3.89 3.25
C ALA A 37 -5.96 2.86 4.37
N ALA A 38 -6.53 3.15 5.55
CA ALA A 38 -6.55 2.21 6.66
C ALA A 38 -7.24 0.90 6.29
N SER A 39 -8.43 0.97 5.68
CA SER A 39 -9.18 -0.21 5.22
C SER A 39 -8.36 -1.06 4.26
N SER A 40 -7.71 -0.43 3.27
CA SER A 40 -6.84 -1.12 2.31
C SER A 40 -5.67 -1.81 3.01
N ILE A 41 -4.99 -1.10 3.92
CA ILE A 41 -3.85 -1.65 4.69
C ILE A 41 -4.31 -2.85 5.53
N PHE A 42 -5.46 -2.76 6.21
CA PHE A 42 -6.02 -3.86 6.98
C PHE A 42 -6.25 -5.11 6.11
N THR A 43 -6.84 -4.96 4.93
CA THR A 43 -7.02 -6.07 3.99
C THR A 43 -5.67 -6.68 3.59
N TRP A 44 -4.69 -5.87 3.23
CA TRP A 44 -3.35 -6.35 2.87
C TRP A 44 -2.66 -7.08 4.02
N ILE A 45 -2.77 -6.59 5.26
CA ILE A 45 -2.21 -7.24 6.44
C ILE A 45 -2.81 -8.63 6.63
N ILE A 46 -4.13 -8.77 6.51
CA ILE A 46 -4.82 -10.06 6.65
C ILE A 46 -4.33 -11.04 5.57
N LEU A 47 -4.24 -10.59 4.32
CA LEU A 47 -3.73 -11.41 3.21
C LEU A 47 -2.28 -11.84 3.43
N ILE A 48 -1.41 -10.94 3.90
CA ILE A 48 -0.01 -11.24 4.19
C ILE A 48 0.09 -12.27 5.33
N ILE A 49 -0.70 -12.12 6.39
CA ILE A 49 -0.69 -13.07 7.52
C ILE A 49 -1.13 -14.46 7.06
N ILE A 50 -2.25 -14.57 6.33
CA ILE A 50 -2.74 -15.85 5.82
C ILE A 50 -1.71 -16.46 4.85
N GLY A 51 -1.18 -15.67 3.93
CA GLY A 51 -0.15 -16.10 2.98
C GLY A 51 1.12 -16.57 3.68
N ALA A 52 1.56 -15.87 4.74
CA ALA A 52 2.72 -16.26 5.54
C ALA A 52 2.48 -17.60 6.25
N ILE A 53 1.31 -17.79 6.85
CA ILE A 53 0.94 -19.06 7.50
C ILE A 53 0.94 -20.20 6.47
N MET A 54 0.30 -20.02 5.31
CA MET A 54 0.32 -21.03 4.25
C MET A 54 1.75 -21.37 3.82
N LEU A 55 2.58 -20.36 3.56
CA LEU A 55 3.97 -20.54 3.13
C LEU A 55 4.79 -21.26 4.20
N LEU A 56 4.52 -21.01 5.48
CA LEU A 56 5.14 -21.71 6.61
C LEU A 56 4.78 -23.21 6.58
N PHE A 57 3.50 -23.55 6.43
CA PHE A 57 3.06 -24.94 6.30
C PHE A 57 3.66 -25.64 5.08
N PHE A 58 3.72 -24.98 3.93
CA PHE A 58 4.39 -25.51 2.74
C PHE A 58 5.89 -25.72 2.98
N SER A 59 6.56 -24.81 3.66
CA SER A 59 7.99 -24.93 4.00
C SER A 59 8.25 -26.13 4.89
N ILE A 60 7.43 -26.32 5.93
CA ILE A 60 7.53 -27.46 6.83
C ILE A 60 7.25 -28.76 6.07
N GLY A 61 6.18 -28.79 5.26
CA GLY A 61 5.84 -29.95 4.44
C GLY A 61 6.95 -30.34 3.47
N ALA A 62 7.54 -29.35 2.78
CA ALA A 62 8.67 -29.57 1.87
C ALA A 62 9.91 -30.07 2.63
N ALA A 63 10.25 -29.46 3.76
CA ALA A 63 11.38 -29.88 4.58
C ALA A 63 11.21 -31.30 5.12
N LEU A 64 10.01 -31.66 5.59
CA LEU A 64 9.72 -33.01 6.06
C LEU A 64 9.71 -34.03 4.92
N GLY A 65 9.12 -33.69 3.76
CA GLY A 65 9.10 -34.57 2.58
C GLY A 65 10.49 -34.87 2.04
N ILE A 66 11.32 -33.82 1.91
CA ILE A 66 12.74 -33.97 1.55
C ILE A 66 13.47 -34.75 2.66
N GLY A 67 13.25 -34.37 3.92
CA GLY A 67 13.90 -35.02 5.07
C GLY A 67 13.61 -36.52 5.15
N TYR A 68 12.39 -36.96 4.83
CA TYR A 68 12.02 -38.37 4.76
C TYR A 68 12.76 -39.11 3.64
N LEU A 69 12.93 -38.47 2.48
CA LEU A 69 13.64 -39.05 1.34
C LEU A 69 15.14 -39.27 1.63
N PHE A 70 15.73 -38.41 2.45
CA PHE A 70 17.14 -38.46 2.85
C PHE A 70 17.35 -39.14 4.22
N GLU A 71 16.29 -39.72 4.82
CA GLU A 71 16.27 -40.28 6.19
C GLU A 71 16.82 -39.31 7.28
N ASN A 72 16.84 -38.02 6.97
CA ASN A 72 17.44 -36.98 7.80
C ASN A 72 16.67 -35.67 7.65
N THR A 73 15.87 -35.38 8.68
CA THR A 73 15.04 -34.17 8.75
C THR A 73 15.87 -32.88 8.73
N ALA A 74 17.07 -32.88 9.30
CA ALA A 74 17.93 -31.69 9.32
C ALA A 74 18.38 -31.30 7.90
N LEU A 75 18.73 -32.29 7.06
CA LEU A 75 19.05 -32.04 5.66
C LEU A 75 17.85 -31.51 4.87
N GLY A 76 16.64 -31.99 5.18
CA GLY A 76 15.41 -31.48 4.60
C GLY A 76 15.19 -29.99 4.83
N PHE A 77 15.42 -29.50 6.05
CA PHE A 77 15.35 -28.07 6.36
C PHE A 77 16.48 -27.25 5.69
N VAL A 78 17.69 -27.79 5.63
CA VAL A 78 18.84 -27.12 4.98
C VAL A 78 18.57 -26.93 3.48
N ILE A 79 18.07 -27.97 2.79
CA ILE A 79 17.76 -27.91 1.36
C ILE A 79 16.62 -26.91 1.10
N THR A 80 15.54 -26.98 1.87
CA THR A 80 14.42 -26.01 1.74
C THR A 80 14.89 -24.57 1.98
N GLY A 81 15.78 -24.36 2.97
CA GLY A 81 16.41 -23.06 3.21
C GLY A 81 17.28 -22.58 2.04
N ALA A 82 18.05 -23.48 1.42
CA ALA A 82 18.85 -23.16 0.24
C ALA A 82 17.98 -22.75 -0.96
N VAL A 83 16.83 -23.41 -1.15
CA VAL A 83 15.85 -23.03 -2.19
C VAL A 83 15.33 -21.61 -1.94
N TYR A 84 14.99 -21.26 -0.69
CA TYR A 84 14.57 -19.89 -0.37
C TYR A 84 15.66 -18.85 -0.62
N LEU A 85 16.92 -19.19 -0.34
CA LEU A 85 18.06 -18.31 -0.62
C LEU A 85 18.19 -18.04 -2.13
N ILE A 86 18.04 -19.06 -2.97
CA ILE A 86 18.03 -18.92 -4.43
C ILE A 86 16.88 -18.03 -4.89
N ILE A 87 15.68 -18.21 -4.35
CA ILE A 87 14.51 -17.37 -4.66
C ILE A 87 14.80 -15.91 -4.32
N ILE A 88 15.37 -15.62 -3.15
CA ILE A 88 15.73 -14.25 -2.73
C ILE A 88 16.74 -13.64 -3.70
N VAL A 89 17.77 -14.39 -4.10
CA VAL A 89 18.79 -13.91 -5.05
C VAL A 89 18.18 -13.62 -6.42
N MET A 90 17.32 -14.50 -6.93
CA MET A 90 16.57 -14.26 -8.17
C MET A 90 15.73 -12.98 -8.05
N LEU A 91 14.95 -12.85 -6.97
CA LEU A 91 14.05 -11.72 -6.76
C LEU A 91 14.84 -10.40 -6.64
N TYR A 92 16.00 -10.43 -5.99
CA TYR A 92 16.93 -9.30 -5.94
C TYR A 92 17.45 -8.91 -7.33
N ASN A 93 17.74 -9.86 -8.21
CA ASN A 93 18.22 -9.55 -9.56
C ASN A 93 17.10 -9.00 -10.45
N TYR A 94 15.90 -9.61 -10.41
CA TYR A 94 14.75 -9.18 -11.21
C TYR A 94 14.08 -7.89 -10.70
N ARG A 95 14.36 -7.46 -9.46
CA ARG A 95 13.76 -6.24 -8.87
C ARG A 95 13.94 -5.01 -9.77
N LYS A 96 15.07 -4.91 -10.48
CA LYS A 96 15.41 -3.73 -11.29
C LYS A 96 14.48 -3.59 -12.50
N ASP A 97 14.07 -4.70 -13.10
CA ASP A 97 13.21 -4.71 -14.29
C ASP A 97 11.72 -4.71 -13.94
N TRP A 98 11.34 -5.35 -12.82
CA TRP A 98 9.94 -5.49 -12.45
C TRP A 98 9.38 -4.28 -11.67
N LEU A 99 10.17 -3.63 -10.81
CA LEU A 99 9.70 -2.44 -10.06
C LEU A 99 9.83 -1.14 -10.86
N ARG A 100 10.87 -0.97 -11.68
CA ARG A 100 11.12 0.34 -12.34
C ARG A 100 10.13 0.63 -13.48
N LYS A 101 9.71 -0.38 -14.24
CA LYS A 101 8.87 -0.19 -15.43
C LYS A 101 7.44 0.30 -15.12
N PRO A 102 6.67 -0.27 -14.17
CA PRO A 102 5.30 0.21 -13.91
C PRO A 102 5.26 1.50 -13.09
N ILE A 103 6.20 1.70 -12.16
CA ILE A 103 6.21 2.89 -11.29
C ILE A 103 6.67 4.13 -12.07
N GLY A 104 7.69 3.99 -12.92
CA GLY A 104 8.17 5.09 -13.77
C GLY A 104 7.09 5.59 -14.74
N ASN A 105 6.39 4.68 -15.42
CA ASN A 105 5.34 5.07 -16.36
C ASN A 105 4.14 5.74 -15.68
N LYS A 106 3.69 5.25 -14.52
CA LYS A 106 2.57 5.87 -13.80
C LYS A 106 2.87 7.29 -13.32
N ILE A 107 4.11 7.56 -12.90
CA ILE A 107 4.53 8.90 -12.47
C ILE A 107 4.57 9.85 -13.67
N ILE A 108 5.11 9.39 -14.81
CA ILE A 108 5.20 10.19 -16.03
C ILE A 108 3.80 10.49 -16.59
N GLU A 109 2.88 9.51 -16.57
CA GLU A 109 1.50 9.67 -17.03
C GLU A 109 0.71 10.65 -16.15
N SER A 110 0.85 10.59 -14.81
CA SER A 110 0.17 11.53 -13.90
C SER A 110 0.64 13.00 -14.03
N ILE A 111 1.82 13.23 -14.59
CA ILE A 111 2.36 14.57 -14.85
C ILE A 111 1.96 15.06 -16.23
N TYR A 112 1.93 14.17 -17.23
CA TYR A 112 1.59 14.52 -18.61
C TYR A 112 0.08 14.69 -18.86
N ASP A 113 -0.78 14.04 -18.07
CA ASP A 113 -2.25 14.17 -18.17
C ASP A 113 -2.82 15.44 -17.49
N ASN A 114 -1.94 16.33 -17.03
CA ASN A 114 -2.29 17.62 -16.41
C ASN A 114 -1.88 18.85 -17.25
N ASP A 115 -1.47 18.65 -18.51
CA ASP A 115 -1.31 19.69 -19.54
C ASP A 115 -2.38 19.58 -20.65
#